data_AF-A0A6B2DNR4-F1
#
_entry.id   AF-A0A6B2DNR4-F1
#
_cell.length_a   1.000
_cell.length_b   1.000
_cell.length_c   1.000
_cell.angle_alpha   90.00
_cell.angle_beta   90.00
_cell.angle_gamma   90.00
#
_symmetry.space_group_name_H-M   'P 1'
#
loop_
_entity.id
_entity.type
_entity.pdbx_description
1 polymer ?
#
loop_
_entity_poly.entity_id
_entity_poly.type
_entity_poly.pdbx_seq_one_letter_code
_entity_poly.pdbx_strand_id
1 'polypeptide(L)'
;MPPFVSTPVPAYRPRPGRRKSALPAEAGPAVKTLKKWLRGFVGETSLEAVAAAASYSVSAVSGALGGTELPRLRLVRSIAAGVGAPAHEAHRVWWAAALEEFTKHNPGLPGDPLAELALDLRRAMLRHDLGKTDVLRRMARLCEADGDVTKAMSRATLCRLLTGTTLPRTDQMTVFLRALSLRDSEVEQLTGRYEELSAARRKALR
;
A
#
# COMPACT_ATOMS: atom_id res chain seq x y z
N MET A 1 14.87 6.11 -58.08
CA MET A 1 14.03 6.55 -56.94
C MET A 1 12.70 5.81 -57.01
N PRO A 2 12.37 4.92 -56.06
CA PRO A 2 11.04 4.31 -56.02
C PRO A 2 10.04 5.23 -55.27
N PRO A 3 8.74 5.19 -55.60
CA PRO A 3 7.73 6.01 -54.94
C PRO A 3 7.34 5.44 -53.56
N PHE A 4 7.14 6.34 -52.59
CA PHE A 4 6.61 6.03 -51.25
C PHE A 4 5.14 5.63 -51.36
N VAL A 5 4.82 4.38 -50.97
CA VAL A 5 3.46 3.91 -50.80
C VAL A 5 3.00 4.29 -49.38
N SER A 6 2.09 5.27 -49.27
CA SER A 6 1.42 5.61 -48.01
C SER A 6 0.53 4.46 -47.59
N THR A 7 0.89 3.78 -46.50
CA THR A 7 -0.01 2.86 -45.81
C THR A 7 -0.97 3.64 -44.91
N PRO A 8 -2.27 3.29 -44.87
CA PRO A 8 -3.23 3.98 -44.01
C PRO A 8 -2.97 3.65 -42.54
N VAL A 9 -2.92 4.69 -41.70
CA VAL A 9 -2.79 4.57 -40.24
C VAL A 9 -3.99 3.80 -39.70
N PRO A 10 -3.80 2.73 -38.91
CA PRO A 10 -4.92 1.97 -38.35
C PRO A 10 -5.73 2.82 -37.38
N ALA A 11 -7.05 2.78 -37.53
CA ALA A 11 -8.00 3.48 -36.68
C ALA A 11 -7.77 3.16 -35.19
N TYR A 12 -7.72 4.21 -34.38
CA TYR A 12 -7.61 4.13 -32.92
C TYR A 12 -8.74 3.26 -32.34
N ARG A 13 -8.40 2.07 -31.83
CA ARG A 13 -9.28 1.31 -30.93
C ARG A 13 -9.10 1.87 -29.52
N PRO A 14 -10.14 2.46 -28.89
CA PRO A 14 -10.05 2.83 -27.49
C PRO A 14 -9.76 1.58 -26.66
N ARG A 15 -8.70 1.62 -25.85
CA ARG A 15 -8.38 0.54 -24.91
C ARG A 15 -9.59 0.35 -23.99
N PRO A 16 -10.09 -0.87 -23.78
CA PRO A 16 -11.13 -1.11 -22.78
C PRO A 16 -10.61 -0.59 -21.44
N GLY A 17 -11.37 0.34 -20.85
CA GLY A 17 -11.05 0.95 -19.57
C GLY A 17 -10.72 -0.15 -18.55
N ARG A 18 -9.63 0.05 -17.83
CA ARG A 18 -9.19 -0.84 -16.74
C ARG A 18 -10.41 -1.12 -15.85
N ARG A 19 -10.91 -2.36 -15.89
CA ARG A 19 -12.04 -2.79 -15.05
C ARG A 19 -11.71 -2.39 -13.60
N LYS A 20 -12.50 -1.48 -13.03
CA LYS A 20 -12.46 -1.18 -11.60
C LYS A 20 -12.73 -2.52 -10.91
N SER A 21 -11.79 -2.98 -10.11
CA SER A 21 -11.93 -4.24 -9.38
C SER A 21 -13.11 -4.07 -8.44
N ALA A 22 -14.26 -4.66 -8.79
CA ALA A 22 -15.38 -4.76 -7.86
C ALA A 22 -14.90 -5.56 -6.64
N LEU A 23 -15.00 -4.99 -5.44
CA LEU A 23 -14.69 -5.74 -4.22
C LEU A 23 -15.71 -6.88 -4.05
N PRO A 24 -15.30 -8.07 -3.57
CA PRO A 24 -16.23 -9.11 -3.17
C PRO A 24 -17.12 -8.62 -2.00
N ALA A 25 -18.39 -9.04 -2.05
CA ALA A 25 -19.60 -8.39 -1.52
C ALA A 25 -19.72 -8.06 -0.01
N GLU A 26 -18.69 -8.24 0.80
CA GLU A 26 -18.71 -7.87 2.22
C GLU A 26 -17.40 -7.14 2.57
N ALA A 27 -17.46 -5.81 2.65
CA ALA A 27 -16.39 -5.03 3.28
C ALA A 27 -16.23 -5.52 4.74
N GLY A 28 -15.00 -5.74 5.18
CA GLY A 28 -14.77 -6.19 6.55
C GLY A 28 -15.18 -5.12 7.59
N PRO A 29 -15.30 -5.49 8.88
CA PRO A 29 -15.76 -4.58 9.93
C PRO A 29 -14.93 -3.29 10.04
N ALA A 30 -13.62 -3.33 9.82
CA ALA A 30 -12.78 -2.13 9.87
C ALA A 30 -13.04 -1.19 8.68
N VAL A 31 -13.20 -1.73 7.47
CA VAL A 31 -13.57 -0.93 6.29
C VAL A 31 -14.97 -0.32 6.46
N LYS A 32 -15.94 -1.09 6.99
CA LYS A 32 -17.28 -0.59 7.34
C LYS A 32 -17.20 0.54 8.38
N THR A 33 -16.34 0.41 9.39
CA THR A 33 -16.09 1.43 10.42
C THR A 33 -15.51 2.71 9.83
N LEU A 34 -14.49 2.63 8.96
CA LEU A 34 -13.95 3.80 8.27
C LEU A 34 -15.01 4.53 7.45
N LYS A 35 -15.80 3.79 6.66
CA LYS A 35 -16.84 4.42 5.83
C LYS A 35 -17.95 5.03 6.69
N LYS A 36 -18.34 4.41 7.79
CA LYS A 36 -19.29 4.98 8.76
C LYS A 36 -18.75 6.26 9.38
N TRP A 37 -17.48 6.25 9.80
CA TRP A 37 -16.81 7.42 10.37
C TRP A 37 -16.78 8.59 9.37
N LEU A 38 -16.38 8.35 8.12
CA LEU A 38 -16.40 9.36 7.06
C LEU A 38 -17.81 9.89 6.76
N ARG A 39 -18.84 9.02 6.77
CA ARG A 39 -20.24 9.43 6.57
C ARG A 39 -20.79 10.26 7.71
N GLY A 40 -20.28 10.10 8.93
CA GLY A 40 -20.67 10.94 10.08
C GLY A 40 -20.53 12.43 9.76
N PHE A 41 -19.43 12.81 9.11
CA PHE A 41 -19.17 14.20 8.74
C PHE A 41 -20.14 14.78 7.69
N VAL A 42 -20.66 13.93 6.80
CA VAL A 42 -21.69 14.31 5.81
C VAL A 42 -23.10 14.28 6.41
N GLY A 43 -23.30 13.61 7.54
CA GLY A 43 -24.55 13.77 8.31
C GLY A 43 -24.65 15.17 8.95
N GLU A 44 -23.50 15.75 9.29
CA GLU A 44 -23.39 17.04 9.97
C GLU A 44 -23.32 18.23 9.00
N THR A 45 -22.98 18.01 7.71
CA THR A 45 -22.81 19.03 6.67
C THR A 45 -23.15 18.50 5.26
N SER A 46 -23.17 19.33 4.21
CA SER A 46 -23.40 18.82 2.85
C SER A 46 -22.16 18.14 2.25
N LEU A 47 -22.39 17.21 1.32
CA LEU A 47 -21.30 16.52 0.61
C LEU A 47 -20.41 17.51 -0.17
N GLU A 48 -21.01 18.56 -0.73
CA GLU A 48 -20.33 19.65 -1.43
C GLU A 48 -19.42 20.45 -0.51
N ALA A 49 -19.89 20.75 0.72
CA ALA A 49 -19.10 21.48 1.71
C ALA A 49 -17.87 20.66 2.14
N VAL A 50 -18.04 19.36 2.39
CA VAL A 50 -16.93 18.45 2.72
C VAL A 50 -15.93 18.34 1.56
N ALA A 51 -16.42 18.23 0.32
CA ALA A 51 -15.56 18.16 -0.85
C ALA A 51 -14.75 19.45 -1.06
N ALA A 52 -15.39 20.61 -0.89
CA ALA A 52 -14.72 21.91 -0.94
C ALA A 52 -13.65 22.04 0.15
N ALA A 53 -14.00 21.71 1.40
CA ALA A 53 -13.07 21.77 2.53
C ALA A 53 -11.87 20.82 2.37
N ALA A 54 -12.10 19.63 1.79
CA ALA A 54 -11.04 18.67 1.51
C ALA A 54 -10.20 19.02 0.26
N SER A 55 -10.60 20.02 -0.55
CA SER A 55 -10.01 20.30 -1.87
C SER A 55 -10.05 19.11 -2.84
N TYR A 56 -11.15 18.37 -2.85
CA TYR A 56 -11.39 17.24 -3.75
C TYR A 56 -12.72 17.40 -4.51
N SER A 57 -12.90 16.64 -5.59
CA SER A 57 -14.19 16.59 -6.26
C SER A 57 -15.23 15.85 -5.43
N VAL A 58 -16.50 16.26 -5.56
CA VAL A 58 -17.66 15.58 -4.93
C VAL A 58 -17.67 14.08 -5.26
N SER A 59 -17.33 13.72 -6.49
CA SER A 59 -17.24 12.31 -6.92
C SER A 59 -16.15 11.53 -6.17
N ALA A 60 -14.99 12.14 -5.90
CA ALA A 60 -13.93 11.49 -5.14
C ALA A 60 -14.33 11.25 -3.67
N VAL A 61 -14.99 12.22 -3.05
CA VAL A 61 -15.49 12.10 -1.67
C VAL A 61 -16.63 11.08 -1.60
N SER A 62 -17.60 11.15 -2.51
CA SER A 62 -18.68 10.15 -2.64
C SER A 62 -18.12 8.73 -2.80
N GLY A 63 -17.10 8.56 -3.66
CA GLY A 63 -16.39 7.30 -3.84
C GLY A 63 -15.70 6.79 -2.57
N ALA A 64 -15.12 7.69 -1.75
CA ALA A 64 -14.53 7.31 -0.47
C ALA A 64 -15.56 6.85 0.57
N LEU A 65 -16.76 7.44 0.54
CA LEU A 65 -17.84 7.18 1.51
C LEU A 65 -18.63 5.90 1.20
N GLY A 66 -18.92 5.66 -0.09
CA GLY A 66 -19.83 4.61 -0.54
C GLY A 66 -19.25 3.67 -1.60
N GLY A 67 -18.10 4.00 -2.19
CA GLY A 67 -17.45 3.15 -3.18
C GLY A 67 -17.00 1.82 -2.60
N THR A 68 -16.64 0.87 -3.46
CA THR A 68 -16.13 -0.43 -3.01
C THR A 68 -14.74 -0.26 -2.44
N GLU A 69 -13.81 0.34 -3.19
CA GLU A 69 -12.39 0.47 -2.85
C GLU A 69 -12.09 1.21 -1.54
N LEU A 70 -10.99 0.85 -0.90
CA LEU A 70 -10.45 1.58 0.25
C LEU A 70 -9.92 2.95 -0.20
N PRO A 71 -10.38 4.08 0.38
CA PRO A 71 -9.85 5.40 0.05
C PRO A 71 -8.39 5.53 0.47
N ARG A 72 -7.63 6.37 -0.24
CA ARG A 72 -6.22 6.66 0.13
C ARG A 72 -6.16 7.47 1.42
N LEU A 73 -5.14 7.27 2.25
CA LEU A 73 -4.97 8.00 3.50
C LEU A 73 -4.97 9.51 3.31
N ARG A 74 -4.31 10.01 2.26
CA ARG A 74 -4.29 11.46 1.93
C ARG A 74 -5.70 12.04 1.79
N LEU A 75 -6.61 11.33 1.12
CA LEU A 75 -8.00 11.76 0.97
C LEU A 75 -8.72 11.73 2.32
N VAL A 76 -8.56 10.65 3.10
CA VAL A 76 -9.16 10.52 4.43
C VAL A 76 -8.70 11.64 5.38
N ARG A 77 -7.39 11.95 5.39
CA ARG A 77 -6.82 13.05 6.17
C ARG A 77 -7.33 14.41 5.72
N SER A 78 -7.51 14.61 4.41
CA SER A 78 -8.01 15.89 3.87
C SER A 78 -9.48 16.11 4.23
N ILE A 79 -10.30 15.06 4.14
CA ILE A 79 -11.70 15.09 4.61
C ILE A 79 -11.73 15.40 6.11
N ALA A 80 -10.96 14.67 6.92
CA ALA A 80 -10.89 14.86 8.36
C ALA A 80 -10.46 16.29 8.73
N ALA A 81 -9.43 16.83 8.09
CA ALA A 81 -8.96 18.19 8.32
C ALA A 81 -10.01 19.23 7.94
N GLY A 82 -10.71 19.04 6.81
CA GLY A 82 -11.75 19.95 6.32
C GLY A 82 -12.96 20.07 7.27
N VAL A 83 -13.18 19.07 8.11
CA VAL A 83 -14.29 19.02 9.09
C VAL A 83 -13.81 19.13 10.54
N GLY A 84 -12.53 19.49 10.75
CA GLY A 84 -11.97 19.70 12.09
C GLY A 84 -11.69 18.44 12.91
N ALA A 85 -11.72 17.26 12.29
CA ALA A 85 -11.43 16.00 12.98
C ALA A 85 -9.91 15.79 13.19
N PRO A 86 -9.48 15.18 14.31
CA PRO A 86 -8.07 14.98 14.61
C PRO A 86 -7.35 14.08 13.60
N ALA A 87 -6.16 14.51 13.14
CA ALA A 87 -5.36 13.76 12.16
C ALA A 87 -4.94 12.36 12.64
N HIS A 88 -4.73 12.19 13.95
CA HIS A 88 -4.35 10.91 14.54
C HIS A 88 -5.52 9.90 14.47
N GLU A 89 -6.75 10.37 14.62
CA GLU A 89 -7.94 9.52 14.52
C GLU A 89 -8.18 9.09 13.07
N ALA A 90 -8.06 10.03 12.11
CA ALA A 90 -8.13 9.73 10.69
C ALA A 90 -7.13 8.63 10.29
N HIS A 91 -5.90 8.73 10.79
CA HIS A 91 -4.87 7.72 10.57
C HIS A 91 -5.24 6.37 11.23
N ARG A 92 -5.67 6.39 12.50
CA ARG A 92 -6.05 5.17 13.25
C ARG A 92 -7.14 4.38 12.54
N VAL A 93 -8.22 5.03 12.15
CA VAL A 93 -9.38 4.36 11.52
C VAL A 93 -9.03 3.89 10.11
N TRP A 94 -8.29 4.68 9.34
CA TRP A 94 -7.81 4.26 8.04
C TRP A 94 -6.84 3.07 8.12
N TRP A 95 -5.93 3.09 9.08
CA TRP A 95 -4.92 2.04 9.25
C TRP A 95 -5.56 0.68 9.56
N ALA A 96 -6.57 0.65 10.44
CA ALA A 96 -7.32 -0.57 10.73
C ALA A 96 -7.99 -1.13 9.46
N ALA A 97 -8.66 -0.28 8.68
CA ALA A 97 -9.28 -0.67 7.42
C ALA A 97 -8.26 -1.14 6.36
N ALA A 98 -7.12 -0.46 6.26
CA ALA A 98 -6.04 -0.82 5.34
C ALA A 98 -5.41 -2.18 5.69
N LEU A 99 -5.21 -2.45 6.98
CA LEU A 99 -4.67 -3.71 7.46
C LEU A 99 -5.65 -4.87 7.21
N GLU A 100 -6.94 -4.67 7.47
CA GLU A 100 -7.99 -5.66 7.22
C GLU A 100 -8.11 -5.98 5.73
N GLU A 101 -8.24 -4.96 4.88
CA GLU A 101 -8.36 -5.13 3.44
C GLU A 101 -7.14 -5.86 2.87
N PHE A 102 -5.94 -5.56 3.38
CA PHE A 102 -4.74 -6.27 2.97
C PHE A 102 -4.78 -7.74 3.41
N THR A 103 -5.07 -8.00 4.68
CA THR A 103 -5.04 -9.34 5.29
C THR A 103 -6.09 -10.25 4.66
N LYS A 104 -7.27 -9.70 4.30
CA LYS A 104 -8.31 -10.42 3.55
C LYS A 104 -7.79 -11.04 2.25
N HIS A 105 -6.90 -10.34 1.55
CA HIS A 105 -6.32 -10.83 0.29
C HIS A 105 -5.09 -11.73 0.49
N ASN A 106 -4.48 -11.72 1.67
CA ASN A 106 -3.27 -12.48 1.99
C ASN A 106 -3.28 -12.89 3.48
N PRO A 107 -4.18 -13.81 3.88
CA PRO A 107 -4.41 -14.12 5.28
C PRO A 107 -3.19 -14.74 5.97
N GLY A 108 -2.30 -15.38 5.21
CA GLY A 108 -1.22 -16.18 5.78
C GLY A 108 -1.76 -17.42 6.47
N LEU A 109 -0.92 -18.43 6.66
CA LEU A 109 -1.26 -19.53 7.55
C LEU A 109 -0.93 -19.10 8.99
N PRO A 110 -1.85 -19.28 9.96
CA PRO A 110 -1.55 -19.02 11.36
C PRO A 110 -0.33 -19.83 11.80
N GLY A 111 0.62 -19.19 12.50
CA GLY A 111 1.86 -19.82 12.94
C GLY A 111 2.90 -20.04 11.85
N ASP A 112 2.68 -19.57 10.61
CA ASP A 112 3.74 -19.46 9.60
C ASP A 112 4.61 -18.24 9.91
N PRO A 113 5.87 -18.42 10.33
CA PRO A 113 6.73 -17.32 10.74
C PRO A 113 7.02 -16.32 9.61
N LEU A 114 6.98 -16.76 8.34
CA LEU A 114 7.19 -15.88 7.19
C LEU A 114 5.95 -15.02 6.92
N ALA A 115 4.75 -15.58 7.10
CA ALA A 115 3.51 -14.83 7.02
C ALA A 115 3.42 -13.77 8.13
N GLU A 116 3.87 -14.10 9.34
CA GLU A 116 3.96 -13.17 10.46
C GLU A 116 4.96 -12.03 10.21
N LEU A 117 6.17 -12.33 9.73
CA LEU A 117 7.14 -11.30 9.34
C LEU A 117 6.54 -10.40 8.26
N ALA A 118 5.91 -10.97 7.23
CA ALA A 118 5.28 -10.20 6.18
C ALA A 118 4.19 -9.27 6.73
N LEU A 119 3.40 -9.73 7.70
CA LEU A 119 2.39 -8.91 8.37
C LEU A 119 3.02 -7.70 9.07
N ASP A 120 4.12 -7.88 9.78
CA ASP A 120 4.78 -6.80 10.50
C ASP A 120 5.47 -5.80 9.57
N LEU A 121 6.07 -6.24 8.47
CA LEU A 121 6.60 -5.34 7.44
C LEU A 121 5.49 -4.52 6.78
N ARG A 122 4.31 -5.10 6.55
CA ARG A 122 3.14 -4.36 6.04
C ARG A 122 2.66 -3.32 7.06
N ARG A 123 2.58 -3.69 8.34
CA ARG A 123 2.19 -2.77 9.41
C ARG A 123 3.15 -1.59 9.48
N ALA A 124 4.44 -1.84 9.38
CA ALA A 124 5.48 -0.82 9.31
C ALA A 124 5.26 0.10 8.09
N MET A 125 5.07 -0.46 6.89
CA MET A 125 4.77 0.34 5.69
C MET A 125 3.52 1.21 5.82
N LEU A 126 2.42 0.63 6.32
CA LEU A 126 1.13 1.32 6.45
C LEU A 126 1.17 2.47 7.46
N ARG A 127 1.88 2.29 8.58
CA ARG A 127 2.03 3.34 9.61
C ARG A 127 2.68 4.60 9.06
N HIS A 128 3.57 4.46 8.08
CA HIS A 128 4.24 5.58 7.42
C HIS A 128 3.55 6.03 6.12
N ASP A 129 2.37 5.49 5.79
CA ASP A 129 1.65 5.73 4.53
C ASP A 129 2.50 5.44 3.28
N LEU A 130 3.40 4.45 3.39
CA LEU A 130 4.32 4.13 2.31
C LEU A 130 3.66 3.13 1.36
N GLY A 131 3.32 3.62 0.16
CA GLY A 131 2.94 2.77 -0.96
C GLY A 131 4.14 1.96 -1.47
N LYS A 132 3.87 0.79 -2.06
CA LYS A 132 4.91 -0.06 -2.69
C LYS A 132 5.79 0.72 -3.66
N THR A 133 5.20 1.61 -4.46
CA THR A 133 5.93 2.44 -5.42
C THR A 133 6.90 3.40 -4.74
N ASP A 134 6.49 4.01 -3.62
CA ASP A 134 7.33 4.97 -2.90
C ASP A 134 8.47 4.27 -2.18
N VAL A 135 8.22 3.09 -1.60
CA VAL A 135 9.28 2.24 -1.04
C VAL A 135 10.29 1.87 -2.12
N LEU A 136 9.86 1.36 -3.28
CA LEU A 136 10.78 1.01 -4.37
C LEU A 136 11.60 2.20 -4.85
N ARG A 137 10.98 3.40 -4.95
CA ARG A 137 11.70 4.63 -5.33
C ARG A 137 12.75 5.01 -4.28
N ARG A 138 12.43 4.90 -2.99
CA ARG A 138 13.37 5.16 -1.89
C ARG A 138 14.52 4.16 -1.89
N MET A 139 14.22 2.87 -2.07
CA MET A 139 15.26 1.83 -2.18
C MET A 139 16.21 2.10 -3.33
N ALA A 140 15.70 2.47 -4.51
CA ALA A 140 16.53 2.80 -5.67
C ALA A 140 17.50 3.94 -5.36
N ARG A 141 17.01 5.04 -4.76
CA ARG A 141 17.86 6.17 -4.35
C ARG A 141 18.92 5.79 -3.32
N LEU A 142 18.58 4.93 -2.35
CA LEU A 142 19.55 4.43 -1.38
C LEU A 142 20.63 3.59 -2.05
N CYS A 143 20.26 2.71 -2.99
CA CYS A 143 21.22 1.89 -3.72
C CYS A 143 22.13 2.73 -4.64
N GLU A 144 21.58 3.77 -5.27
CA GLU A 144 22.36 4.73 -6.07
C GLU A 144 23.37 5.49 -5.20
N ALA A 145 22.96 5.94 -4.01
CA ALA A 145 23.85 6.63 -3.06
C ALA A 145 24.96 5.70 -2.51
N ASP A 146 24.64 4.43 -2.28
CA ASP A 146 25.58 3.41 -1.81
C ASP A 146 26.48 2.86 -2.95
N GLY A 147 26.27 3.27 -4.21
CA GLY A 147 27.03 2.82 -5.37
C GLY A 147 26.75 1.38 -5.81
N ASP A 148 25.69 0.76 -5.31
CA ASP A 148 25.37 -0.65 -5.55
C ASP A 148 23.87 -0.87 -5.82
N VAL A 149 23.50 -0.70 -7.08
CA VAL A 149 22.15 -0.93 -7.60
C VAL A 149 21.70 -2.39 -7.54
N THR A 150 22.61 -3.34 -7.34
CA THR A 150 22.24 -4.77 -7.27
C THR A 150 21.43 -5.11 -6.02
N LYS A 151 21.53 -4.26 -4.98
CA LYS A 151 20.76 -4.34 -3.73
C LYS A 151 19.31 -3.86 -3.88
N ALA A 152 18.96 -3.26 -5.02
CA ALA A 152 17.60 -2.86 -5.29
C ALA A 152 16.67 -4.08 -5.41
N MET A 153 15.46 -3.96 -4.89
CA MET A 153 14.45 -5.01 -4.97
C MET A 153 13.51 -4.76 -6.15
N SER A 154 13.20 -5.81 -6.91
CA SER A 154 12.15 -5.71 -7.94
C SER A 154 10.76 -5.59 -7.32
N ARG A 155 9.81 -5.03 -8.07
CA ARG A 155 8.40 -4.97 -7.64
C ARG A 155 7.82 -6.36 -7.34
N ALA A 156 8.19 -7.38 -8.12
CA ALA A 156 7.72 -8.75 -7.93
C ALA A 156 8.24 -9.33 -6.61
N THR A 157 9.52 -9.11 -6.30
CA THR A 157 10.13 -9.54 -5.03
C THR A 157 9.49 -8.83 -3.85
N LEU A 158 9.25 -7.51 -3.95
CA LEU A 158 8.55 -6.76 -2.89
C LEU A 158 7.14 -7.30 -2.67
N CYS A 159 6.38 -7.56 -3.74
CA CYS A 159 5.07 -8.17 -3.60
C CYS A 159 5.16 -9.53 -2.90
N ARG A 160 6.10 -10.40 -3.30
CA ARG A 160 6.26 -11.73 -2.68
C ARG A 160 6.66 -11.66 -1.20
N LEU A 161 7.61 -10.80 -0.85
CA LEU A 161 7.96 -10.49 0.55
C LEU A 161 6.72 -10.06 1.32
N LEU A 162 6.00 -9.06 0.80
CA LEU A 162 4.80 -8.55 1.44
C LEU A 162 3.65 -9.54 1.40
N THR A 163 3.65 -10.62 0.63
CA THR A 163 2.65 -11.69 0.73
C THR A 163 3.08 -12.83 1.65
N GLY A 164 4.31 -12.80 2.16
CA GLY A 164 4.87 -13.90 2.96
C GLY A 164 5.23 -15.12 2.12
N THR A 165 5.49 -14.95 0.80
CA THR A 165 5.78 -16.08 -0.09
C THR A 165 7.27 -16.24 -0.39
N THR A 166 8.10 -15.24 -0.09
CA THR A 166 9.54 -15.31 -0.35
C THR A 166 10.32 -14.43 0.61
N LEU A 167 11.43 -14.96 1.13
CA LEU A 167 12.48 -14.15 1.76
C LEU A 167 13.43 -13.60 0.69
N PRO A 168 13.61 -12.27 0.59
CA PRO A 168 14.61 -11.66 -0.27
C PRO A 168 16.02 -11.94 0.27
N ARG A 169 17.05 -11.51 -0.48
CA ARG A 169 18.43 -11.54 0.02
C ARG A 169 18.62 -10.53 1.16
N THR A 170 19.63 -10.76 2.01
CA THR A 170 19.88 -9.96 3.22
C THR A 170 20.15 -8.50 2.89
N ASP A 171 20.97 -8.24 1.87
CA ASP A 171 21.25 -6.89 1.36
C ASP A 171 19.98 -6.14 0.94
N GLN A 172 19.09 -6.81 0.20
CA GLN A 172 17.80 -6.25 -0.22
C GLN A 172 16.89 -5.95 0.98
N MET A 173 16.91 -6.80 2.01
CA MET A 173 16.14 -6.60 3.23
C MET A 173 16.66 -5.39 4.03
N THR A 174 17.97 -5.24 4.17
CA THR A 174 18.59 -4.10 4.85
C THR A 174 18.20 -2.78 4.18
N VAL A 175 18.29 -2.70 2.85
CA VAL A 175 17.89 -1.50 2.10
C VAL A 175 16.38 -1.26 2.22
N PHE A 176 15.56 -2.31 2.21
CA PHE A 176 14.13 -2.21 2.40
C PHE A 176 13.79 -1.60 3.77
N LEU A 177 14.35 -2.11 4.86
CA LEU A 177 14.10 -1.59 6.21
C LEU A 177 14.56 -0.13 6.37
N ARG A 178 15.71 0.24 5.78
CA ARG A 178 16.15 1.65 5.72
C ARG A 178 15.16 2.54 4.97
N ALA A 179 14.59 2.07 3.87
CA ALA A 179 13.61 2.81 3.09
C ALA A 179 12.29 3.10 3.84
N LEU A 180 11.98 2.29 4.86
CA LEU A 180 10.80 2.46 5.71
C LEU A 180 10.95 3.57 6.77
N SER A 181 12.18 4.07 7.01
CA SER A 181 12.46 5.13 7.99
C SER A 181 11.92 4.81 9.40
N LEU A 182 12.11 3.56 9.83
CA LEU A 182 11.68 3.08 11.15
C LEU A 182 12.64 3.54 12.25
N ARG A 183 12.20 3.45 13.51
CA ARG A 183 13.08 3.63 14.67
C ARG A 183 14.09 2.48 14.76
N ASP A 184 15.26 2.75 15.32
CA ASP A 184 16.34 1.76 15.42
C ASP A 184 15.90 0.45 16.09
N SER A 185 15.14 0.53 17.18
CA SER A 185 14.60 -0.65 17.87
C SER A 185 13.65 -1.50 17.01
N GLU A 186 12.89 -0.88 16.11
CA GLU A 186 12.02 -1.60 15.16
C GLU A 186 12.83 -2.22 14.03
N VAL A 187 13.89 -1.55 13.57
CA VAL A 187 14.83 -2.10 12.60
C VAL A 187 15.54 -3.32 13.19
N GLU A 188 16.04 -3.23 14.42
CA GLU A 188 16.69 -4.34 15.14
C GLU A 188 15.75 -5.53 15.28
N GLN A 189 14.52 -5.31 15.75
CA GLN A 189 13.53 -6.36 15.92
C GLN A 189 13.20 -7.07 14.59
N LEU A 190 12.95 -6.31 13.53
CA LEU A 190 12.61 -6.88 12.22
C LEU A 190 13.81 -7.57 11.56
N THR A 191 15.03 -7.05 11.80
CA THR A 191 16.28 -7.65 11.31
C THR A 191 16.53 -8.99 12.00
N GLY A 192 16.44 -9.06 13.33
CA GLY A 192 16.63 -10.30 14.09
C GLY A 192 15.68 -11.40 13.63
N ARG A 193 14.38 -11.09 13.49
CA ARG A 193 13.39 -12.07 12.97
C ARG A 193 13.70 -12.52 11.55
N TYR A 194 14.13 -11.61 10.68
CA TYR A 194 14.53 -11.97 9.32
C TYR A 194 15.75 -12.90 9.31
N GLU A 195 16.74 -12.65 10.16
CA GLU A 195 17.95 -13.46 10.27
C GLU A 195 17.66 -14.86 10.80
N GLU A 196 16.80 -14.99 11.81
CA GLU A 196 16.30 -16.26 12.33
C GLU A 196 15.65 -17.10 11.22
N LEU A 197 14.74 -16.49 10.45
CA LEU A 197 14.06 -17.16 9.35
C LEU A 197 15.01 -17.53 8.21
N SER A 198 15.96 -16.65 7.89
CA SER A 198 16.98 -16.91 6.88
C SER A 198 17.93 -18.03 7.30
N ALA A 199 18.26 -18.14 8.59
CA ALA A 199 19.04 -19.24 9.14
C ALA A 199 18.26 -20.57 9.10
N ALA A 200 16.99 -20.57 9.53
CA ALA A 200 16.12 -21.74 9.48
C ALA A 200 15.97 -22.27 8.05
N ARG A 201 15.75 -21.38 7.07
CA ARG A 201 15.65 -21.74 5.65
C ARG A 201 16.95 -22.32 5.10
N ARG A 202 18.11 -21.77 5.47
CA ARG A 202 19.41 -22.32 5.06
C ARG A 202 19.65 -23.72 5.64
N LYS A 203 19.19 -23.97 6.87
CA LYS A 203 19.29 -25.30 7.51
C LYS A 203 18.39 -26.34 6.82
N ALA A 204 17.19 -25.95 6.40
CA ALA A 204 16.26 -26.86 5.72
C ALA A 204 16.66 -27.25 4.29
N LEU A 205 17.61 -26.53 3.69
CA LEU A 205 18.13 -26.78 2.33
C LEU A 205 19.45 -27.58 2.32
N ARG A 206 19.95 -27.96 3.50
CA ARG A 206 21.13 -28.82 3.68
C ARG A 206 20.67 -30.23 4.04
#